data_AF-A0A382X3J3-F1
#
_entry.id   AF-A0A382X3J3-F1
#
_cell.length_a   1.000
_cell.length_b   1.000
_cell.length_c   1.000
_cell.angle_alpha   90.00
_cell.angle_beta   90.00
_cell.angle_gamma   90.00
#
_symmetry.space_group_name_H-M   'P 1'
#
loop_
_entity.id
_entity.type
_entity.pdbx_description
1 polymer ?
#
loop_
_entity_poly.entity_id
_entity_poly.type
_entity_poly.pdbx_seq_one_letter_code
_entity_poly.pdbx_strand_id
1 'polypeptide(L)'
;MSRPEWEDPMGMHDIDKLTPPEIFESEQFKLLRDDFDNNRKNDFCKTCWNMEERDIEPFYIHNDDIIPKGQLDSIDFTLSNKCNLACRMCDPQTSHRLMLDWKFFKDNG
;
A
#
# COMPACT_ATOMS: atom_id res chain seq x y z
N MET A 1 -1.78 4.39 2.75
CA MET A 1 -1.62 4.24 4.20
C MET A 1 -0.15 3.99 4.48
N SER A 2 0.68 5.01 4.42
CA SER A 2 2.10 4.93 4.78
C SER A 2 2.32 5.98 5.84
N ARG A 3 2.84 5.59 7.01
CA ARG A 3 3.35 6.56 7.98
C ARG A 3 4.70 7.08 7.46
N PRO A 4 5.18 8.27 7.85
CA PRO A 4 6.47 8.80 7.39
C PRO A 4 7.65 7.87 7.66
N GLU A 5 7.53 7.02 8.67
CA GLU A 5 8.49 5.97 9.04
C GLU A 5 8.19 4.58 8.47
N TRP A 6 7.27 4.46 7.51
CA TRP A 6 6.90 3.16 6.95
C TRP A 6 7.98 2.69 5.96
N GLU A 7 8.73 1.65 6.32
CA GLU A 7 9.66 0.95 5.42
C GLU A 7 8.88 0.18 4.35
N ASP A 8 9.26 0.33 3.09
CA ASP A 8 8.62 -0.39 1.98
C ASP A 8 8.70 -1.91 2.24
N PRO A 9 7.57 -2.59 2.46
CA PRO A 9 7.57 -4.01 2.76
C PRO A 9 8.12 -4.82 1.58
N MET A 10 8.04 -4.32 0.34
CA MET A 10 8.57 -4.98 -0.85
C MET A 10 10.07 -4.72 -1.07
N GLY A 11 10.67 -3.81 -0.30
CA GLY A 11 12.10 -3.48 -0.39
C GLY A 11 12.54 -3.05 -1.79
N MET A 12 11.67 -2.37 -2.55
CA MET A 12 12.01 -1.94 -3.89
C MET A 12 12.91 -0.71 -3.88
N HIS A 13 13.94 -0.73 -4.72
CA HIS A 13 14.87 0.37 -4.91
C HIS A 13 14.68 0.99 -6.29
N ASP A 14 15.03 2.27 -6.43
CA ASP A 14 14.98 3.00 -7.70
C ASP A 14 13.58 3.03 -8.37
N ILE A 15 12.51 2.97 -7.56
CA ILE A 15 11.12 3.01 -8.03
C ILE A 15 10.78 4.28 -8.82
N ASP A 16 11.51 5.37 -8.59
CA ASP A 16 11.36 6.65 -9.26
C ASP A 16 11.76 6.62 -10.75
N LYS A 17 12.48 5.57 -11.18
CA LYS A 17 12.95 5.39 -12.56
C LYS A 17 12.08 4.47 -13.39
N LEU A 18 11.11 3.79 -12.77
CA LEU A 18 10.30 2.77 -13.41
C LEU A 18 8.88 3.28 -13.67
N THR A 19 8.31 2.86 -14.79
CA THR A 19 6.89 3.06 -15.09
C THR A 19 6.02 2.03 -14.36
N PRO A 20 4.73 2.31 -14.11
CA PRO A 20 3.85 1.35 -13.44
C PRO A 20 3.80 -0.06 -14.07
N PRO A 21 3.79 -0.22 -15.41
CA PRO A 21 3.89 -1.54 -16.03
C PRO A 21 5.23 -2.24 -15.76
N GLU A 22 6.35 -1.50 -15.77
CA GLU A 22 7.67 -2.06 -15.45
C GLU A 22 7.77 -2.51 -13.99
N ILE A 23 7.17 -1.72 -13.08
CA ILE A 23 7.03 -2.08 -11.67
C ILE A 23 6.20 -3.35 -11.51
N PHE A 24 5.08 -3.46 -12.22
CA PHE A 24 4.23 -4.65 -12.18
C PHE A 24 4.97 -5.91 -12.67
N GLU A 25 5.91 -5.74 -13.61
CA GLU A 25 6.77 -6.79 -14.15
C GLU A 25 8.08 -7.01 -13.38
N SER A 26 8.29 -6.30 -12.28
CA SER A 26 9.45 -6.47 -11.41
C SER A 26 9.51 -7.87 -10.77
N GLU A 27 10.70 -8.26 -10.30
CA GLU A 27 10.94 -9.56 -9.66
C GLU A 27 10.08 -9.72 -8.40
N GLN A 28 9.93 -8.66 -7.60
CA GLN A 28 9.18 -8.65 -6.36
C GLN A 28 7.70 -8.95 -6.60
N PHE A 29 7.10 -8.32 -7.60
CA PHE A 29 5.71 -8.58 -7.99
C PHE A 29 5.52 -9.96 -8.63
N LYS A 30 6.53 -10.48 -9.35
CA LYS A 30 6.52 -11.85 -9.89
C LYS A 30 6.58 -12.89 -8.79
N LEU A 31 7.47 -12.72 -7.81
CA LEU A 31 7.59 -13.58 -6.63
C LEU A 31 6.29 -13.57 -5.83
N LEU A 32 5.68 -12.41 -5.64
CA LEU A 32 4.39 -12.29 -4.96
C LEU A 32 3.31 -13.13 -5.67
N ARG A 33 3.19 -13.01 -7.00
CA ARG A 33 2.23 -13.81 -7.79
C ARG A 33 2.51 -15.31 -7.69
N ASP A 34 3.77 -15.72 -7.81
CA ASP A 34 4.15 -17.12 -7.67
C ASP A 34 3.86 -17.68 -6.27
N ASP A 35 4.08 -16.90 -5.21
CA ASP A 35 3.70 -17.29 -3.86
C ASP A 35 2.20 -17.51 -3.72
N PHE A 36 1.36 -16.61 -4.27
CA PHE A 36 -0.09 -16.79 -4.29
C PHE A 36 -0.53 -18.01 -5.10
N ASP A 37 0.04 -18.23 -6.28
CA ASP A 37 -0.29 -19.39 -7.13
C ASP A 37 0.08 -20.72 -6.47
N ASN A 38 1.11 -20.72 -5.63
CA ASN A 38 1.57 -21.88 -4.88
C ASN A 38 1.03 -21.96 -3.43
N ASN A 39 0.06 -21.13 -3.05
CA ASN A 39 -0.51 -21.05 -1.70
C ASN A 39 0.53 -20.81 -0.58
N ARG A 40 1.57 -20.01 -0.85
CA ARG A 40 2.58 -19.60 0.13
C ARG A 40 2.25 -18.21 0.69
N LYS A 41 2.34 -18.05 2.00
CA LYS A 41 2.15 -16.77 2.68
C LYS A 41 3.40 -15.90 2.53
N ASN A 42 3.35 -14.94 1.61
CA ASN A 42 4.43 -13.97 1.42
C ASN A 42 4.46 -12.93 2.57
N ASP A 43 5.64 -12.55 3.02
CA ASP A 43 5.84 -11.60 4.14
C ASP A 43 5.26 -10.20 3.85
N PHE A 44 5.16 -9.79 2.58
CA PHE A 44 4.58 -8.50 2.18
C PHE A 44 3.11 -8.38 2.58
N CYS A 45 2.39 -9.50 2.62
CA CYS A 45 0.98 -9.57 3.00
C CYS A 45 0.76 -9.77 4.51
N LYS A 46 1.80 -9.55 5.35
CA LYS A 46 1.72 -9.71 6.82
C LYS A 46 0.52 -9.02 7.44
N THR A 47 0.15 -7.83 6.97
CA THR A 47 -1.04 -7.12 7.47
C THR A 47 -2.31 -7.94 7.24
N CYS A 48 -2.50 -8.50 6.04
CA CYS A 48 -3.64 -9.35 5.72
C CYS A 48 -3.62 -10.64 6.55
N TRP A 49 -2.44 -11.26 6.73
CA TRP A 49 -2.30 -12.46 7.56
C TRP A 49 -2.65 -12.19 9.03
N ASN A 50 -2.21 -11.06 9.57
CA ASN A 50 -2.57 -10.64 10.93
C ASN A 50 -4.08 -10.36 11.08
N MET A 51 -4.77 -9.99 9.99
CA MET A 51 -6.22 -9.82 9.98
C MET A 51 -6.90 -11.19 10.03
N GLU A 52 -6.46 -12.15 9.20
CA GLU A 52 -6.96 -13.53 9.23
C GLU A 52 -6.79 -14.18 10.60
N GLU A 53 -5.62 -14.02 11.23
CA GLU A 53 -5.35 -14.56 12.57
C GLU A 53 -6.28 -13.99 13.66
N ARG A 54 -6.92 -12.85 13.38
CA ARG A 54 -7.88 -12.18 14.27
C ARG A 54 -9.32 -12.41 13.85
N ASP A 55 -9.58 -13.35 12.94
CA ASP A 55 -10.88 -13.60 12.32
C ASP A 55 -11.48 -12.35 11.63
N ILE A 56 -10.63 -11.49 11.08
CA ILE A 56 -11.00 -10.31 10.29
C ILE A 56 -10.78 -10.63 8.82
N GLU A 57 -11.80 -10.35 8.00
CA GLU A 57 -11.72 -10.54 6.55
C GLU A 57 -10.60 -9.66 5.92
N PRO A 58 -9.61 -10.26 5.24
CA PRO A 58 -8.52 -9.50 4.64
C PRO A 58 -8.93 -8.83 3.32
N PHE A 59 -8.28 -7.70 3.03
CA PHE A 59 -8.62 -6.85 1.89
C PHE A 59 -8.52 -7.53 0.51
N TYR A 60 -7.66 -8.52 0.35
CA TYR A 60 -7.41 -9.14 -0.96
C TYR A 60 -8.60 -9.98 -1.46
N ILE A 61 -9.52 -10.40 -0.58
CA ILE A 61 -10.72 -11.19 -0.91
C ILE A 61 -11.72 -10.37 -1.74
N HIS A 62 -11.71 -9.04 -1.62
CA HIS A 62 -12.63 -8.15 -2.31
C HIS A 62 -12.17 -7.73 -3.71
N ASN A 63 -11.09 -8.32 -4.23
CA ASN A 63 -10.73 -8.11 -5.64
C ASN A 63 -11.69 -8.94 -6.51
N ASP A 64 -12.54 -8.25 -7.25
CA ASP A 64 -13.62 -8.85 -8.06
C ASP A 64 -13.04 -9.80 -9.13
N ASP A 65 -13.56 -11.03 -9.23
CA ASP A 65 -13.07 -12.11 -10.12
C ASP A 65 -13.28 -11.81 -11.63
N ILE A 66 -13.85 -10.66 -11.97
CA ILE A 66 -14.17 -10.24 -13.33
C ILE A 66 -12.89 -9.87 -14.11
N ILE A 67 -11.81 -9.49 -13.43
CA ILE A 67 -10.56 -9.07 -14.04
C ILE A 67 -9.60 -10.27 -14.19
N PRO A 68 -8.96 -10.46 -15.36
CA PRO A 68 -7.99 -11.54 -15.55
C PRO A 68 -6.86 -11.46 -14.52
N LYS A 69 -6.66 -12.56 -13.78
CA LYS A 69 -5.52 -12.70 -12.86
C LYS A 69 -4.20 -12.46 -13.61
N GLY A 70 -3.31 -11.68 -13.01
CA GLY A 70 -1.97 -11.42 -13.55
C GLY A 70 -1.86 -10.26 -14.54
N GLN A 71 -2.89 -9.41 -14.66
CA GLN A 71 -2.81 -8.17 -15.44
C GLN A 71 -2.87 -6.93 -14.52
N LEU A 72 -2.21 -5.85 -14.95
CA LEU A 72 -2.32 -4.54 -14.30
C LEU A 72 -3.70 -3.95 -14.59
N ASP A 73 -4.50 -3.74 -13.56
CA ASP A 73 -5.90 -3.29 -13.67
C ASP A 73 -6.07 -1.80 -13.39
N SER A 74 -5.72 -1.38 -12.18
CA SER A 74 -5.91 -0.02 -11.69
C SER A 74 -4.59 0.61 -11.22
N ILE A 75 -4.47 1.92 -11.46
CA ILE A 75 -3.34 2.73 -10.98
C ILE A 75 -3.93 3.92 -10.22
N ASP A 76 -3.79 3.88 -8.90
CA ASP A 76 -4.18 4.98 -8.03
C ASP A 76 -2.99 5.94 -7.82
N PHE A 77 -3.15 7.19 -8.24
CA PHE A 77 -2.15 8.24 -8.02
C PHE A 77 -2.72 9.36 -7.16
N THR A 78 -1.93 9.82 -6.18
CA THR A 78 -2.23 11.02 -5.39
C THR A 78 -1.33 12.16 -5.87
N LEU A 79 -1.90 13.16 -6.54
CA LEU A 79 -1.12 14.23 -7.19
C LEU A 79 -0.54 15.26 -6.21
N SER A 80 -1.20 15.49 -5.08
CA SER A 80 -0.75 16.47 -4.09
C SER A 80 -1.36 16.17 -2.73
N ASN A 81 -0.62 16.53 -1.68
CA ASN A 81 -1.14 16.58 -0.31
C ASN A 81 -1.73 17.95 0.04
N LYS A 82 -1.80 18.90 -0.92
CA LYS A 82 -2.41 20.22 -0.70
C LYS A 82 -3.94 20.09 -0.61
N CYS A 83 -4.41 19.68 0.54
CA CYS A 83 -5.83 19.58 0.86
C CYS A 83 -6.24 20.75 1.78
N ASN A 84 -7.37 21.38 1.46
CA ASN A 84 -8.01 22.42 2.30
C ASN A 84 -8.97 21.83 3.34
N LEU A 85 -9.24 20.52 3.29
CA LEU A 85 -10.02 19.80 4.30
C LEU A 85 -9.11 18.93 5.18
N ALA A 86 -9.40 18.92 6.48
CA ALA A 86 -8.75 18.07 7.47
C ALA A 86 -9.70 16.92 7.86
N CYS A 87 -10.13 16.13 6.86
CA CYS A 87 -11.11 15.07 7.07
C CYS A 87 -10.55 13.99 8.01
N ARG A 88 -11.37 13.51 8.97
CA ARG A 88 -10.97 12.45 9.92
C ARG A 88 -10.57 11.12 9.27
N MET A 89 -10.99 10.90 8.02
CA MET A 89 -10.65 9.71 7.23
C MET A 89 -9.34 9.85 6.45
N CYS A 90 -8.80 11.06 6.31
CA CYS A 90 -7.56 11.29 5.58
C CYS A 90 -6.35 10.94 6.43
N ASP A 91 -5.30 10.46 5.78
CA ASP A 91 -4.00 10.22 6.39
C ASP A 91 -3.18 11.53 6.42
N PRO A 92 -2.29 11.74 7.41
CA PRO A 92 -1.41 12.91 7.43
C PRO A 92 -0.61 13.11 6.14
N GLN A 93 -0.16 12.05 5.46
CA GLN A 93 0.61 12.20 4.21
C GLN A 93 -0.22 12.71 3.04
N THR A 94 -1.54 12.49 3.06
CA THR A 94 -2.46 12.93 2.00
C THR A 94 -3.12 14.28 2.29
N SER A 95 -2.88 14.87 3.47
CA SER A 95 -3.36 16.20 3.84
C SER A 95 -2.31 17.03 4.57
N HIS A 96 -1.84 18.09 3.94
CA HIS A 96 -0.89 19.05 4.52
C HIS A 96 -1.35 19.58 5.88
N ARG A 97 -2.66 19.80 6.07
CA ARG A 97 -3.23 20.25 7.36
C ARG A 97 -3.04 19.21 8.46
N LEU A 98 -3.37 17.95 8.19
CA LEU A 98 -3.19 16.87 9.16
C LEU A 98 -1.72 16.57 9.45
N MET A 99 -0.83 16.76 8.48
CA MET A 99 0.62 16.64 8.69
C MET A 99 1.16 17.66 9.70
N LEU A 100 0.61 18.88 9.74
CA LEU A 100 0.99 19.88 10.74
C LEU A 100 0.62 19.42 12.15
N ASP A 101 -0.60 18.91 12.31
CA ASP A 101 -1.09 18.40 13.59
C ASP A 101 -0.25 17.21 14.06
N TRP A 102 0.02 16.24 13.16
CA TRP A 102 0.86 15.08 13.46
C TRP A 102 2.27 15.48 13.92
N LYS A 103 2.91 16.44 13.23
CA LYS A 103 4.24 16.94 13.62
C LYS A 103 4.21 17.59 14.99
N PHE A 104 3.20 18.42 15.27
CA PHE A 104 3.06 19.05 16.58
C PHE A 104 2.99 18.01 17.72
N PHE A 105 2.17 16.96 17.56
CA PHE A 105 2.06 15.91 18.57
C PHE A 105 3.31 15.04 18.66
N LYS A 106 4.02 14.82 17.56
CA LYS A 106 5.29 14.06 17.58
C LYS A 106 6.40 14.83 18.31
N ASP A 107 6.46 16.14 18.13
CA ASP A 107 7.53 16.98 18.68
C ASP A 107 7.27 17.40 20.15
N ASN A 108 6.01 17.36 20.60
CA ASN A 108 5.59 17.86 21.92
C ASN A 108 4.87 16.81 22.80
N GLY A 109 4.76 15.57 22.32
CA GLY A 109 4.09 14.46 22.99
C GLY A 109 5.03 13.49 23.69
#